data_AF-A0A058ZBB5-F1
#
_entry.id   AF-A0A058ZBB5-F1
#
_cell.length_a   1.000
_cell.length_b   1.000
_cell.length_c   1.000
_cell.angle_alpha   90.00
_cell.angle_beta   90.00
_cell.angle_gamma   90.00
#
_symmetry.space_group_name_H-M   'P 1'
#
loop_
_entity.id
_entity.type
_entity.pdbx_description
1 polymer ?
#
loop_
_entity_poly.entity_id
_entity_poly.type
_entity_poly.pdbx_seq_one_letter_code
_entity_poly.pdbx_strand_id
1 'polypeptide(L)'
;MTKALSVFVTVGTTRFDMLIQAISDPAFHISLIDLGVQALCVQAGVSPWPGDPVLPLSTTVVHNGRALAIQVVDYLPSLTESYDSADLVICHAGAGTIFEVLRHPRRPRVITVPNPTLMHGHQSELAGAMEAEGYLFSATTSTVCQTALRVLGDIVTLQHSPGREAVSAPKELPPPPRGVLAQIFFEELAHIPQ
;
A
#
# COMPACT_ATOMS: atom_id res chain seq x y z
N MET A 1 -22.73 3.77 12.20
CA MET A 1 -22.36 3.18 10.89
C MET A 1 -20.86 3.21 10.80
N THR A 2 -20.21 2.08 10.51
CA THR A 2 -18.76 2.03 10.25
C THR A 2 -18.44 2.76 8.95
N LYS A 3 -17.31 3.46 8.94
CA LYS A 3 -16.81 4.09 7.72
C LYS A 3 -16.39 3.00 6.74
N ALA A 4 -16.81 3.10 5.49
CA ALA A 4 -16.32 2.24 4.42
C ALA A 4 -14.80 2.40 4.25
N LEU A 5 -14.09 1.28 4.14
CA LEU A 5 -12.63 1.28 3.99
C LEU A 5 -12.22 1.27 2.51
N SER A 6 -11.10 1.93 2.21
CA SER A 6 -10.50 1.92 0.88
C SER A 6 -9.02 1.54 0.94
N VAL A 7 -8.57 0.78 -0.07
CA VAL A 7 -7.18 0.36 -0.24
C VAL A 7 -6.62 0.99 -1.52
N PHE A 8 -5.42 1.55 -1.42
CA PHE A 8 -4.66 2.02 -2.57
C PHE A 8 -3.37 1.19 -2.73
N VAL A 9 -3.07 0.75 -3.95
CA VAL A 9 -1.86 0.00 -4.29
C VAL A 9 -1.09 0.75 -5.37
N THR A 10 0.23 0.90 -5.24
CA THR A 10 1.06 1.52 -6.28
C THR A 10 2.42 0.85 -6.47
N VAL A 11 2.74 0.53 -7.73
CA VAL A 11 4.08 0.11 -8.17
C VAL A 11 4.85 1.26 -8.84
N GLY A 12 4.36 2.50 -8.71
CA GLY A 12 4.94 3.67 -9.37
C GLY A 12 4.85 3.56 -10.89
N THR A 13 5.89 4.01 -11.58
CA THR A 13 6.03 3.88 -13.05
C THR A 13 6.72 2.57 -13.44
N THR A 14 7.10 1.74 -12.47
CA THR A 14 7.90 0.53 -12.69
C THR A 14 7.04 -0.71 -12.97
N ARG A 15 7.70 -1.82 -13.33
CA ARG A 15 7.07 -3.14 -13.47
C ARG A 15 7.22 -3.94 -12.18
N PHE A 16 6.12 -4.45 -11.65
CA PHE A 16 6.12 -5.37 -10.52
C PHE A 16 4.96 -6.37 -10.58
N ASP A 17 4.98 -7.21 -11.61
CA ASP A 17 3.95 -8.21 -11.90
C ASP A 17 3.61 -9.10 -10.69
N MET A 18 4.61 -9.49 -9.91
CA MET A 18 4.41 -10.36 -8.75
C MET A 18 3.52 -9.72 -7.67
N LEU A 19 3.62 -8.40 -7.47
CA LEU A 19 2.72 -7.70 -6.55
C LEU A 19 1.32 -7.60 -7.12
N ILE A 20 1.19 -7.22 -8.40
CA ILE A 20 -0.11 -7.11 -9.08
C ILE A 20 -0.83 -8.47 -9.13
N GLN A 21 -0.10 -9.55 -9.38
CA GLN A 21 -0.63 -10.90 -9.34
C GLN A 21 -1.09 -11.30 -7.93
N ALA A 22 -0.34 -10.95 -6.88
CA ALA A 22 -0.74 -11.27 -5.52
C ALA A 22 -2.03 -10.55 -5.10
N ILE A 23 -2.14 -9.24 -5.39
CA ILE A 23 -3.30 -8.44 -4.99
C ILE A 23 -4.53 -8.62 -5.89
N SER A 24 -4.41 -9.32 -7.01
CA SER A 24 -5.53 -9.64 -7.91
C SER A 24 -6.19 -11.00 -7.60
N ASP A 25 -5.71 -11.71 -6.58
CA ASP A 25 -6.29 -12.97 -6.13
C ASP A 25 -7.78 -12.79 -5.75
N PRO A 26 -8.71 -13.52 -6.38
CA PRO A 26 -10.13 -13.47 -6.02
C PRO A 26 -10.40 -13.75 -4.53
N ALA A 27 -9.62 -14.62 -3.88
CA ALA A 27 -9.76 -14.91 -2.45
C ALA A 27 -9.41 -13.69 -1.59
N PHE A 28 -8.43 -12.89 -2.03
CA PHE A 28 -8.11 -11.62 -1.38
C PHE A 28 -9.24 -10.61 -1.54
N HIS A 29 -9.81 -10.46 -2.74
CA HIS A 29 -10.96 -9.57 -2.98
C HIS A 29 -12.17 -9.94 -2.12
N ILE A 30 -12.49 -11.24 -1.99
CA ILE A 30 -13.56 -11.73 -1.11
C ILE A 30 -13.27 -11.33 0.35
N SER A 31 -12.04 -11.54 0.81
CA SER A 31 -11.63 -11.19 2.18
C SER A 31 -11.72 -9.67 2.45
N LEU A 32 -11.38 -8.84 1.45
CA LEU A 32 -11.57 -7.38 1.52
C LEU A 32 -13.05 -7.01 1.69
N ILE A 33 -13.93 -7.64 0.91
CA ILE A 33 -15.39 -7.43 0.99
C ILE A 33 -15.93 -7.81 2.38
N ASP A 34 -15.49 -8.94 2.92
CA ASP A 34 -15.92 -9.41 4.24
C ASP A 34 -15.46 -8.49 5.38
N LEU A 35 -14.30 -7.83 5.22
CA LEU A 35 -13.82 -6.78 6.12
C LEU A 35 -14.52 -5.42 5.91
N GLY A 36 -15.38 -5.28 4.90
CA GLY A 36 -16.12 -4.05 4.61
C GLY A 36 -15.34 -3.02 3.78
N VAL A 37 -14.30 -3.44 3.08
CA VAL A 37 -13.61 -2.62 2.08
C VAL A 37 -14.51 -2.49 0.85
N GLN A 38 -14.65 -1.27 0.35
CA GLN A 38 -15.53 -0.96 -0.79
C GLN A 38 -14.77 -0.54 -2.05
N ALA A 39 -13.51 -0.12 -1.91
CA ALA A 39 -12.69 0.31 -3.03
C ALA A 39 -11.25 -0.23 -2.95
N LEU A 40 -10.78 -0.74 -4.09
CA LEU A 40 -9.38 -1.08 -4.36
C LEU A 40 -8.93 -0.29 -5.59
N CYS A 41 -8.10 0.73 -5.38
CA CYS A 41 -7.47 1.49 -6.46
C CYS A 41 -6.03 1.01 -6.64
N VAL A 42 -5.62 0.77 -7.88
CA VAL A 42 -4.31 0.21 -8.22
C VAL A 42 -3.66 1.05 -9.33
N GLN A 43 -2.52 1.65 -9.02
CA GLN A 43 -1.58 2.10 -10.04
C GLN A 43 -0.60 0.96 -10.34
N ALA A 44 -0.79 0.32 -11.49
CA ALA A 44 -0.07 -0.88 -11.90
C ALA A 44 1.23 -0.59 -12.69
N GLY A 45 1.53 0.67 -13.00
CA GLY A 45 2.69 1.04 -13.80
C GLY A 45 2.61 0.39 -15.17
N VAL A 46 3.65 -0.33 -15.54
CA VAL A 46 3.69 -1.12 -16.79
C VAL A 46 3.34 -2.60 -16.60
N SER A 47 2.89 -2.97 -15.41
CA SER A 47 2.54 -4.36 -15.07
C SER A 47 1.12 -4.66 -15.58
N PRO A 48 0.91 -5.79 -16.29
CA PRO A 48 -0.42 -6.14 -16.76
C PRO A 48 -1.32 -6.59 -15.59
N TRP A 49 -2.61 -6.30 -15.69
CA TRP A 49 -3.59 -6.91 -14.78
C TRP A 49 -3.90 -8.35 -15.25
N PRO A 50 -3.93 -9.36 -14.35
CA PRO A 50 -4.21 -10.72 -14.78
C PRO A 50 -5.58 -10.87 -15.45
N GLY A 51 -5.58 -11.44 -16.65
CA GLY A 51 -6.79 -11.63 -17.46
C GLY A 51 -7.19 -10.43 -18.31
N ASP A 52 -6.62 -9.25 -18.10
CA ASP A 52 -6.90 -8.05 -18.90
C ASP A 52 -5.60 -7.24 -19.15
N PRO A 53 -5.03 -7.32 -20.36
CA PRO A 53 -3.77 -6.67 -20.65
C PRO A 53 -3.90 -5.15 -20.92
N VAL A 54 -5.11 -4.61 -21.02
CA VAL A 54 -5.34 -3.20 -21.38
C VAL A 54 -5.78 -2.40 -20.16
N LEU A 55 -5.01 -1.35 -19.84
CA LEU A 55 -5.35 -0.37 -18.81
C LEU A 55 -5.72 0.98 -19.45
N PRO A 56 -6.60 1.78 -18.83
CA PRO A 56 -7.24 1.56 -17.53
C PRO A 56 -8.41 0.55 -17.59
N LEU A 57 -8.70 -0.12 -16.48
CA LEU A 57 -9.90 -0.94 -16.32
C LEU A 57 -10.64 -0.61 -15.03
N SER A 58 -11.93 -0.92 -15.03
CA SER A 58 -12.79 -0.81 -13.87
C SER A 58 -13.72 -2.00 -13.80
N THR A 59 -13.78 -2.66 -12.65
CA THR A 59 -14.64 -3.81 -12.42
C THR A 59 -15.22 -3.78 -11.01
N THR A 60 -16.22 -4.61 -10.75
CA THR A 60 -16.84 -4.74 -9.44
C THR A 60 -16.97 -6.21 -9.10
N VAL A 61 -16.44 -6.59 -7.93
CA VAL A 61 -16.59 -7.93 -7.37
C VAL A 61 -17.70 -7.88 -6.33
N VAL A 62 -18.64 -8.82 -6.39
CA VAL A 62 -19.75 -8.91 -5.43
C VAL A 62 -19.65 -10.20 -4.64
N HIS A 63 -19.75 -10.09 -3.31
CA HIS A 63 -19.78 -11.23 -2.40
C HIS A 63 -20.72 -10.92 -1.22
N ASN A 64 -21.60 -11.88 -0.86
CA ASN A 64 -22.57 -11.73 0.24
C ASN A 64 -23.39 -10.43 0.21
N GLY A 65 -23.79 -9.98 -0.98
CA GLY A 65 -24.57 -8.75 -1.18
C GLY A 65 -23.79 -7.44 -0.97
N ARG A 66 -22.47 -7.51 -0.83
CA ARG A 66 -21.55 -6.36 -0.75
C ARG A 66 -20.66 -6.32 -1.99
N ALA A 67 -20.19 -5.13 -2.34
CA ALA A 67 -19.42 -4.89 -3.55
C ALA A 67 -18.06 -4.25 -3.23
N LEU A 68 -17.03 -4.69 -3.96
CA LEU A 68 -15.72 -4.07 -4.03
C LEU A 68 -15.55 -3.49 -5.44
N ALA A 69 -15.46 -2.17 -5.54
CA ALA A 69 -15.06 -1.50 -6.77
C ALA A 69 -13.54 -1.60 -6.93
N ILE A 70 -13.10 -2.11 -8.08
CA ILE A 70 -11.68 -2.22 -8.42
C ILE A 70 -11.42 -1.30 -9.61
N GLN A 71 -10.46 -0.38 -9.45
CA GLN A 71 -9.98 0.50 -10.50
C GLN A 71 -8.49 0.28 -10.68
N VAL A 72 -8.06 0.05 -11.91
CA VAL A 72 -6.65 -0.17 -12.23
C VAL A 72 -6.27 0.78 -13.34
N VAL A 73 -5.19 1.52 -13.12
CA VAL A 73 -4.61 2.47 -14.08
C VAL A 73 -3.12 2.18 -14.23
N ASP A 74 -2.55 2.59 -15.34
CA ASP A 74 -1.11 2.54 -15.58
C ASP A 74 -0.39 3.60 -14.73
N TYR A 75 -0.82 4.85 -14.79
CA TYR A 75 -0.16 5.97 -14.15
C TYR A 75 -1.14 7.00 -13.59
N LEU A 76 -0.82 7.51 -12.40
CA LEU A 76 -1.48 8.67 -11.80
C LEU A 76 -0.45 9.82 -11.71
N PRO A 77 -0.77 11.01 -12.22
CA PRO A 77 0.14 12.17 -12.16
C PRO A 77 0.31 12.72 -10.74
N SER A 78 -0.63 12.42 -9.84
CA SER A 78 -0.56 12.76 -8.43
C SER A 78 -1.20 11.66 -7.60
N LEU A 79 -0.62 11.37 -6.44
CA LEU A 79 -1.10 10.36 -5.51
C LEU A 79 -1.90 10.95 -4.34
N THR A 80 -1.98 12.29 -4.23
CA THR A 80 -2.64 13.00 -3.13
C THR A 80 -4.07 12.51 -2.89
N GLU A 81 -4.91 12.48 -3.93
CA GLU A 81 -6.31 12.03 -3.81
C GLU A 81 -6.41 10.54 -3.42
N SER A 82 -5.45 9.73 -3.87
CA SER A 82 -5.36 8.32 -3.50
C SER A 82 -4.99 8.16 -2.02
N TYR A 83 -4.12 9.01 -1.48
CA TYR A 83 -3.79 9.02 -0.06
C TYR A 83 -4.91 9.57 0.83
N ASP A 84 -5.65 10.58 0.35
CA ASP A 84 -6.78 11.18 1.08
C ASP A 84 -7.92 10.17 1.28
N SER A 85 -8.19 9.37 0.25
CA SER A 85 -9.27 8.39 0.24
C SER A 85 -8.90 7.07 0.89
N ALA A 86 -7.62 6.68 0.88
CA ALA A 86 -7.17 5.40 1.42
C ALA A 86 -7.17 5.35 2.95
N ASP A 87 -7.48 4.17 3.49
CA ASP A 87 -7.20 3.81 4.88
C ASP A 87 -5.94 2.93 4.98
N LEU A 88 -5.60 2.24 3.89
CA LEU A 88 -4.38 1.45 3.70
C LEU A 88 -3.76 1.74 2.34
N VAL A 89 -2.45 2.02 2.32
CA VAL A 89 -1.61 2.14 1.13
C VAL A 89 -0.62 0.98 1.09
N ILE A 90 -0.53 0.30 -0.05
CA ILE A 90 0.46 -0.75 -0.33
C ILE A 90 1.38 -0.26 -1.45
N CYS A 91 2.68 -0.16 -1.21
CA CYS A 91 3.62 0.34 -2.21
C CYS A 91 4.88 -0.52 -2.34
N HIS A 92 5.51 -0.49 -3.52
CA HIS A 92 6.68 -1.30 -3.85
C HIS A 92 8.02 -0.87 -3.18
N ALA A 93 7.96 -0.29 -1.98
CA ALA A 93 9.10 0.22 -1.21
C ALA A 93 9.95 1.33 -1.88
N GLY A 94 9.47 1.97 -2.95
CA GLY A 94 10.13 3.18 -3.48
C GLY A 94 10.18 4.28 -2.40
N ALA A 95 11.38 4.79 -2.10
CA ALA A 95 11.57 5.73 -1.00
C ALA A 95 10.66 6.96 -1.14
N GLY A 96 10.59 7.56 -2.33
CA GLY A 96 9.74 8.73 -2.61
C GLY A 96 8.30 8.55 -2.14
N THR A 97 7.65 7.44 -2.53
CA THR A 97 6.27 7.11 -2.14
C THR A 97 6.14 6.91 -0.63
N ILE A 98 7.10 6.21 0.03
CA ILE A 98 7.07 6.01 1.49
C ILE A 98 7.09 7.35 2.22
N PHE A 99 8.02 8.24 1.88
CA PHE A 99 8.13 9.53 2.55
C PHE A 99 6.94 10.44 2.26
N GLU A 100 6.42 10.42 1.03
CA GLU A 100 5.23 11.18 0.64
C GLU A 100 4.00 10.76 1.46
N VAL A 101 3.71 9.46 1.54
CA VAL A 101 2.53 8.95 2.27
C VAL A 101 2.65 9.15 3.79
N LEU A 102 3.85 8.94 4.36
CA LEU A 102 4.07 9.11 5.81
C LEU A 102 3.97 10.58 6.26
N ARG A 103 4.28 11.52 5.37
CA ARG A 103 4.14 12.96 5.61
C ARG A 103 2.76 13.49 5.24
N HIS A 104 1.92 12.68 4.59
CA HIS A 104 0.61 13.11 4.17
C HIS A 104 -0.28 13.40 5.39
N PRO A 105 -1.02 14.53 5.45
CA PRO A 105 -1.82 14.90 6.63
C PRO A 105 -2.83 13.83 7.06
N ARG A 106 -3.36 13.07 6.09
CA ARG A 106 -4.33 11.99 6.34
C ARG A 106 -3.73 10.78 7.05
N ARG A 107 -2.43 10.52 6.86
CA ARG A 107 -1.64 9.40 7.41
C ARG A 107 -2.36 8.04 7.34
N PRO A 108 -2.61 7.49 6.14
CA PRO A 108 -3.12 6.12 6.02
C PRO A 108 -2.09 5.11 6.56
N ARG A 109 -2.53 3.88 6.84
CA ARG A 109 -1.59 2.79 7.14
C ARG A 109 -0.78 2.47 5.89
N VAL A 110 0.48 2.05 6.07
CA VAL A 110 1.40 1.81 4.96
C VAL A 110 1.97 0.39 5.07
N ILE A 111 1.86 -0.37 3.98
CA ILE A 111 2.58 -1.63 3.78
C ILE A 111 3.58 -1.42 2.64
N THR A 112 4.84 -1.74 2.86
CA THR A 112 5.85 -1.79 1.81
C THR A 112 6.08 -3.22 1.36
N VAL A 113 6.21 -3.41 0.06
CA VAL A 113 6.57 -4.69 -0.55
C VAL A 113 7.81 -4.46 -1.41
N PRO A 114 9.03 -4.69 -0.88
CA PRO A 114 10.26 -4.51 -1.65
C PRO A 114 10.23 -5.33 -2.94
N ASN A 115 10.65 -4.72 -4.05
CA ASN A 115 10.77 -5.45 -5.32
C ASN A 115 12.18 -6.05 -5.43
N PRO A 116 12.34 -7.38 -5.28
CA PRO A 116 13.65 -8.01 -5.31
C PRO A 116 14.33 -7.94 -6.69
N THR A 117 13.61 -7.58 -7.76
CA THR A 117 14.14 -7.56 -9.13
C THR A 117 14.65 -6.19 -9.56
N LEU A 118 14.29 -5.10 -8.87
CA LEU A 118 14.54 -3.73 -9.36
C LEU A 118 15.77 -3.04 -8.76
N MET A 119 16.31 -3.45 -7.61
CA MET A 119 17.56 -2.86 -7.09
C MET A 119 18.17 -3.67 -5.93
N HIS A 120 19.48 -3.48 -5.71
CA HIS A 120 20.25 -4.02 -4.58
C HIS A 120 19.51 -3.78 -3.26
N GLY A 121 19.62 -4.69 -2.28
CA GLY A 121 18.71 -4.87 -1.12
C GLY A 121 18.44 -3.68 -0.17
N HIS A 122 18.79 -2.45 -0.54
CA HIS A 122 18.52 -1.20 0.16
C HIS A 122 17.02 -0.94 0.35
N GLN A 123 16.15 -1.35 -0.58
CA GLN A 123 14.69 -1.24 -0.38
C GLN A 123 14.22 -2.06 0.82
N SER A 124 14.77 -3.27 0.98
CA SER A 124 14.50 -4.13 2.13
C SER A 124 15.09 -3.56 3.42
N GLU A 125 16.27 -2.94 3.35
CA GLU A 125 16.88 -2.25 4.49
C GLU A 125 16.04 -1.05 4.95
N LEU A 126 15.58 -0.21 4.02
CA LEU A 126 14.68 0.91 4.32
C LEU A 126 13.37 0.42 4.94
N ALA A 127 12.74 -0.58 4.32
CA ALA A 127 11.50 -1.16 4.81
C ALA A 127 11.66 -1.73 6.22
N GLY A 128 12.75 -2.49 6.47
CA GLY A 128 13.05 -3.06 7.78
C GLY A 128 13.34 -2.00 8.85
N ALA A 129 14.11 -0.97 8.52
CA ALA A 129 14.38 0.13 9.46
C ALA A 129 13.10 0.91 9.82
N MET A 130 12.24 1.19 8.83
CA MET A 130 10.98 1.89 9.04
C MET A 130 9.96 1.05 9.82
N GLU A 131 9.92 -0.27 9.59
CA GLU A 131 9.08 -1.20 10.34
C GLU A 131 9.54 -1.33 11.80
N ALA A 132 10.85 -1.48 12.04
CA ALA A 132 11.41 -1.55 13.40
C ALA A 132 11.09 -0.31 14.25
N GLU A 133 10.99 0.85 13.60
CA GLU A 133 10.59 2.11 14.22
C GLU A 133 9.07 2.31 14.29
N GLY A 134 8.26 1.41 13.72
CA GLY A 134 6.80 1.43 13.76
C GLY A 134 6.14 2.45 12.81
N TYR A 135 6.82 2.89 11.75
CA TYR A 135 6.25 3.81 10.76
C TYR A 135 5.35 3.10 9.74
N LEU A 136 5.69 1.86 9.37
CA LEU A 136 5.01 1.07 8.35
C LEU A 136 5.11 -0.42 8.67
N PHE A 137 4.44 -1.25 7.87
CA PHE A 137 4.60 -2.71 7.88
C PHE A 137 5.36 -3.15 6.64
N SER A 138 6.23 -4.15 6.77
CA SER A 138 6.93 -4.77 5.65
C SER A 138 6.26 -6.09 5.28
N ALA A 139 6.13 -6.36 3.98
CA ALA A 139 5.61 -7.63 3.49
C ALA A 139 6.37 -8.08 2.25
N THR A 140 6.22 -9.36 1.89
CA THR A 140 6.66 -9.91 0.62
C THR A 140 5.47 -10.05 -0.31
N THR A 141 5.71 -10.35 -1.59
CA THR A 141 4.63 -10.68 -2.53
C THR A 141 3.80 -11.88 -2.07
N SER A 142 4.37 -12.80 -1.28
CA SER A 142 3.65 -13.95 -0.71
C SER A 142 2.86 -13.64 0.56
N THR A 143 3.23 -12.59 1.32
CA THR A 143 2.56 -12.27 2.60
C THR A 143 1.71 -11.01 2.55
N VAL A 144 1.80 -10.19 1.48
CA VAL A 144 1.12 -8.90 1.36
C VAL A 144 -0.38 -8.98 1.63
N CYS A 145 -1.07 -9.99 1.09
CA CYS A 145 -2.51 -10.16 1.30
C CYS A 145 -2.82 -10.42 2.78
N GLN A 146 -2.08 -11.32 3.43
CA GLN A 146 -2.26 -11.63 4.85
C GLN A 146 -1.98 -10.40 5.73
N THR A 147 -0.89 -9.68 5.46
CA THR A 147 -0.53 -8.45 6.18
C THR A 147 -1.60 -7.37 5.98
N ALA A 148 -2.10 -7.18 4.76
CA ALA A 148 -3.18 -6.23 4.47
C ALA A 148 -4.46 -6.55 5.24
N LEU A 149 -4.89 -7.82 5.26
CA LEU A 149 -6.08 -8.25 5.99
C LEU A 149 -5.93 -8.04 7.50
N ARG A 150 -4.74 -8.33 8.06
CA ARG A 150 -4.44 -8.05 9.47
C ARG A 150 -4.56 -6.57 9.78
N VAL A 151 -3.88 -5.72 9.01
CA VAL A 151 -3.86 -4.26 9.23
C VAL A 151 -5.27 -3.67 9.08
N LEU A 152 -6.03 -4.10 8.07
CA LEU A 152 -7.42 -3.67 7.90
C LEU A 152 -8.30 -4.14 9.06
N GLY A 153 -8.15 -5.38 9.53
CA GLY A 153 -8.85 -5.89 10.71
C GLY A 153 -8.57 -5.08 11.97
N ASP A 154 -7.33 -4.60 12.15
CA ASP A 154 -6.98 -3.70 13.25
C ASP A 154 -7.66 -2.33 13.11
N ILE A 155 -7.72 -1.77 11.90
CA ILE A 155 -8.46 -0.52 11.62
C ILE A 155 -9.95 -0.70 11.95
N VAL A 156 -10.57 -1.79 11.50
CA VAL A 156 -11.96 -2.12 11.81
C VAL A 156 -12.16 -2.23 13.32
N THR A 157 -11.26 -2.91 14.03
CA THR A 157 -11.34 -3.06 15.49
C THR A 157 -11.28 -1.71 16.21
N LEU A 158 -10.38 -0.82 15.79
CA LEU A 158 -10.24 0.53 16.34
C LEU A 158 -11.49 1.39 16.11
N GLN A 159 -12.17 1.25 14.97
CA GLN A 159 -13.43 1.96 14.72
C GLN A 159 -14.57 1.53 15.66
N HIS A 160 -14.56 0.29 16.15
CA HIS A 160 -15.60 -0.26 17.03
C HIS A 160 -15.25 -0.20 18.53
N SER A 161 -13.96 -0.16 18.88
CA SER A 161 -13.49 -0.26 20.26
C SER A 161 -12.21 0.55 20.48
N PRO A 162 -12.30 1.89 20.55
CA PRO A 162 -11.15 2.80 20.59
C PRO A 162 -10.25 2.71 21.85
N GLY A 163 -10.44 1.70 22.72
CA GLY A 163 -9.68 1.49 23.96
C GLY A 163 -8.98 0.13 24.09
N ARG A 164 -9.01 -0.73 23.05
CA ARG A 164 -8.18 -1.97 23.03
C ARG A 164 -6.77 -1.66 22.54
N GLU A 165 -5.77 -2.37 23.08
CA GLU A 165 -4.40 -2.40 22.54
C GLU A 165 -4.42 -2.93 21.10
N ALA A 166 -4.63 -2.04 20.14
CA ALA A 166 -4.43 -2.30 18.72
C ALA A 166 -3.09 -1.68 18.30
N VAL A 167 -2.63 -1.99 17.08
CA VAL A 167 -1.41 -1.38 16.52
C VAL A 167 -1.49 0.14 16.69
N SER A 168 -0.48 0.71 17.35
CA SER A 168 -0.37 2.14 17.67
C SER A 168 -0.72 3.00 16.46
N ALA A 169 -1.33 4.17 16.68
CA ALA A 169 -1.65 5.10 15.59
C ALA A 169 -0.43 5.36 14.69
N PRO A 170 -0.62 5.69 13.40
CA PRO A 170 0.49 5.94 12.48
C PRO A 170 1.49 6.93 13.09
N LYS A 171 2.74 6.48 13.26
CA LYS A 171 3.81 7.30 13.83
C LYS A 171 4.17 8.39 12.83
N GLU A 172 4.30 9.63 13.30
CA GLU A 172 4.71 10.75 12.46
C GLU A 172 6.22 10.72 12.23
N LEU A 173 6.63 10.84 10.97
CA LEU A 173 8.03 10.88 10.60
C LEU A 173 8.59 12.31 10.76
N PRO A 174 9.51 12.58 11.71
CA PRO A 174 9.99 13.93 11.97
C PRO A 174 10.85 14.48 10.80
N PRO A 175 10.75 15.78 10.46
CA PRO A 175 11.66 16.42 9.52
C PRO A 175 12.97 16.90 10.19
N PRO A 176 14.16 16.70 9.58
CA PRO A 176 14.51 15.74 8.52
C PRO A 176 14.79 14.34 9.08
N PRO A 177 14.69 13.27 8.24
CA PRO A 177 15.15 11.93 8.64
C PRO A 177 16.63 12.00 9.05
N ARG A 178 17.03 11.19 10.03
CA ARG A 178 18.40 11.16 10.58
C ARG A 178 19.01 9.76 10.49
N GLY A 179 20.33 9.68 10.53
CA GLY A 179 21.06 8.41 10.55
C GLY A 179 20.85 7.59 9.28
N VAL A 180 20.67 6.27 9.45
CA VAL A 180 20.53 5.30 8.35
C VAL A 180 19.38 5.66 7.41
N LEU A 181 18.25 6.17 7.92
CA LEU A 181 17.11 6.58 7.09
C LEU A 181 17.43 7.77 6.18
N ALA A 182 18.29 8.69 6.63
CA ALA A 182 18.72 9.82 5.81
C ALA A 182 19.63 9.35 4.67
N GLN A 183 20.57 8.46 4.98
CA GLN A 183 21.51 7.91 4.00
C GLN A 183 20.79 7.14 2.90
N ILE A 184 19.93 6.18 3.27
CA ILE A 184 19.18 5.38 2.29
C ILE A 184 18.24 6.26 1.45
N PHE A 185 17.62 7.28 2.06
CA PHE A 185 16.79 8.24 1.34
C PHE A 185 17.56 9.02 0.27
N PHE A 186 18.76 9.52 0.59
CA PHE A 186 19.59 10.25 -0.37
C PHE A 186 20.11 9.34 -1.48
N GLU A 187 20.47 8.10 -1.17
CA GLU A 187 20.93 7.13 -2.16
C GLU A 187 19.82 6.74 -3.15
N GLU A 188 18.58 6.53 -2.67
CA GLU A 188 17.42 6.27 -3.53
C GLU A 188 17.04 7.48 -4.41
N LEU A 189 17.04 8.70 -3.85
CA LEU A 189 16.79 9.92 -4.63
C LEU A 189 17.80 10.12 -5.77
N ALA A 190 19.05 9.68 -5.59
CA ALA A 190 20.08 9.77 -6.60
C ALA A 190 19.87 8.80 -7.78
N HIS A 191 18.99 7.81 -7.65
CA HIS A 191 18.73 6.77 -8.64
C HIS A 191 17.37 6.90 -9.35
N ILE A 192 16.56 7.92 -9.01
CA ILE A 192 15.35 8.25 -9.77
C ILE A 192 15.78 8.86 -11.12
N PRO A 193 15.47 8.24 -12.27
CA PRO A 193 15.72 8.87 -13.56
C PRO A 193 14.92 10.17 -13.64
N GLN A 194 15.60 11.27 -13.98
CA GLN A 194 14.96 12.58 -14.20
C GLN A 194 14.11 12.60 -15.46
#